data_AF-A0A929JM59-F1
#
_entry.id   AF-A0A929JM59-F1
#
_cell.length_a   1.000
_cell.length_b   1.000
_cell.length_c   1.000
_cell.angle_alpha   90.00
_cell.angle_beta   90.00
_cell.angle_gamma   90.00
#
_symmetry.space_group_name_H-M   'P 1'
#
loop_
_entity.id
_entity.type
_entity.pdbx_description
1 polymer ?
#
loop_
_entity_poly.entity_id
_entity_poly.type
_entity_poly.pdbx_seq_one_letter_code
_entity_poly.pdbx_strand_id
1 'polypeptide(L)'
;MEVTLLLEATENAFRIMEKARAHALGVLDTAVQFTGEQTRFMEEKRWQVLFAGAQRRKTRFQNFVGTALILFAFWMLLSGHFDPFHLTLGAICCIITAYLFHDLLFANVRVGDMRVVALRFLCYIPWLIQQIVLSNLHVASVVLRRKMPINPQIITFKTKLETDISSITLANSITLTPGTITMDIRDGVYYVHALDQKVADDLNAGEMEDRVAHIFMEADHLYVEDVLDAARIYDALRV
;
A
#
# COMPACT_ATOMS: atom_id res chain seq x y z
N MET A 1 80.24 32.52 14.95
CA MET A 1 79.58 31.77 13.87
C MET A 1 78.87 30.52 14.39
N GLU A 2 79.47 29.75 15.32
CA GLU A 2 78.81 28.58 15.94
C GLU A 2 77.60 28.91 16.83
N VAL A 3 77.67 29.96 17.65
CA VAL A 3 76.57 30.33 18.57
C VAL A 3 75.29 30.73 17.81
N THR A 4 75.42 31.46 16.70
CA THR A 4 74.27 31.83 15.86
C THR A 4 73.62 30.63 15.16
N LEU A 5 74.43 29.66 14.70
CA LEU A 5 73.92 28.42 14.12
C LEU A 5 73.16 27.55 15.13
N LEU A 6 73.67 27.46 16.37
CA LEU A 6 72.98 26.76 17.45
C LEU A 6 71.65 27.42 17.82
N LEU A 7 71.62 28.75 17.86
CA LEU A 7 70.41 29.52 18.18
C LEU A 7 69.33 29.34 17.10
N GLU A 8 69.72 29.42 15.83
CA GLU A 8 68.83 29.19 14.68
C GLU A 8 68.32 27.74 14.62
N ALA A 9 69.17 26.76 14.95
CA ALA A 9 68.76 25.36 15.05
C ALA A 9 67.75 25.13 16.19
N THR A 10 67.96 25.74 17.35
CA THR A 10 67.02 25.63 18.49
C THR A 10 65.68 26.29 18.21
N GLU A 11 65.67 27.46 17.56
CA GLU A 11 64.43 28.15 17.17
C GLU A 11 63.65 27.36 16.12
N ASN A 12 64.35 26.76 15.14
CA ASN A 12 63.72 25.86 14.17
C ASN A 12 63.15 24.60 14.82
N ALA A 13 63.87 23.99 15.75
CA ALA A 13 63.39 22.81 16.49
C ALA A 13 62.15 23.15 17.33
N PHE A 14 62.16 24.30 18.01
CA PHE A 14 61.00 24.78 18.78
C PHE A 14 59.78 25.02 17.87
N ARG A 15 59.98 25.68 16.72
CA ARG A 15 58.93 25.93 15.72
C ARG A 15 58.35 24.65 15.14
N ILE A 16 59.17 23.61 14.94
CA ILE A 16 58.71 22.29 14.50
C ILE A 16 57.85 21.63 15.58
N MET A 17 58.28 21.66 16.85
CA MET A 17 57.50 21.10 17.95
C MET A 17 56.16 21.81 18.14
N GLU A 18 56.13 23.14 18.00
CA GLU A 18 54.91 23.91 18.16
C GLU A 18 53.90 23.65 17.03
N LYS A 19 54.39 23.52 15.78
CA LYS A 19 53.57 23.06 14.65
C LYS A 19 53.05 21.63 14.87
N ALA A 20 53.89 20.72 15.34
CA ALA A 20 53.49 19.34 15.63
C ALA A 20 52.41 19.27 16.72
N ARG A 21 52.54 20.07 17.78
CA ARG A 21 51.54 20.19 18.84
C ARG A 21 50.21 20.74 18.32
N ALA A 22 50.24 21.81 17.52
CA ALA A 22 49.03 22.38 16.93
C ALA A 22 48.29 21.36 16.05
N HIS A 23 49.03 20.59 15.25
CA HIS A 23 48.46 19.53 14.43
C HIS A 23 47.86 18.39 15.28
N ALA A 24 48.57 17.95 16.32
CA ALA A 24 48.07 16.91 17.22
C ALA A 24 46.77 17.32 17.94
N LEU A 25 46.66 18.59 18.36
CA LEU A 25 45.43 19.13 18.95
C LEU A 25 44.29 19.19 17.94
N GLY A 26 44.55 19.54 16.69
CA GLY A 26 43.54 19.52 15.62
C GLY A 26 43.01 18.11 15.33
N VAL A 27 43.90 17.12 15.30
CA VAL A 27 43.51 15.71 15.13
C VAL A 27 42.69 15.22 16.33
N LEU A 28 43.06 15.61 17.55
CA LEU A 28 42.32 15.25 18.76
C LEU A 28 40.92 15.87 18.77
N ASP A 29 40.78 17.15 18.45
CA ASP A 29 39.47 17.83 18.38
C ASP A 29 38.58 17.18 17.31
N THR A 30 39.15 16.89 16.13
CA THR A 30 38.45 16.19 15.05
C THR A 30 37.98 14.80 15.52
N ALA A 31 38.84 14.02 16.20
CA ALA A 31 38.47 12.71 16.71
C ALA A 31 37.38 12.77 17.81
N VAL A 32 37.43 13.78 18.67
CA VAL A 32 36.41 14.03 19.71
C VAL A 32 35.08 14.41 19.06
N GLN A 33 35.08 15.27 18.04
CA GLN A 33 33.87 15.64 17.28
C GLN A 33 33.26 14.43 16.58
N PHE A 34 34.06 13.63 15.87
CA PHE A 34 33.59 12.40 15.24
C PHE A 34 32.97 11.43 16.24
N THR A 35 33.59 11.27 17.42
CA THR A 35 33.06 10.40 18.49
C THR A 35 31.75 10.94 19.07
N GLY A 36 31.65 12.26 19.26
CA GLY A 36 30.43 12.95 19.71
C GLY A 36 29.28 12.85 18.70
N GLU A 37 29.58 12.96 17.41
CA GLU A 37 28.59 12.85 16.34
C GLU A 37 28.11 11.40 16.18
N GLN A 38 29.02 10.43 16.26
CA GLN A 38 28.69 9.00 16.25
C GLN A 38 27.79 8.61 17.43
N THR A 39 28.09 9.09 18.64
CA THR A 39 27.28 8.78 19.83
C THR A 39 25.88 9.38 19.74
N ARG A 40 25.74 10.63 19.29
CA ARG A 40 24.42 11.25 19.03
C ARG A 40 23.61 10.50 17.99
N PHE A 41 24.24 10.13 16.86
CA PHE A 41 23.59 9.35 15.81
C PHE A 41 23.12 7.97 16.30
N MET A 42 23.95 7.31 17.12
CA MET A 42 23.61 6.03 17.74
C MET A 42 22.46 6.17 18.76
N GLU A 43 22.41 7.25 19.55
CA GLU A 43 21.30 7.52 20.45
C GLU A 43 20.00 7.80 19.69
N GLU A 44 20.02 8.64 18.65
CA GLU A 44 18.84 8.90 17.81
C GLU A 44 18.31 7.62 17.17
N LYS A 45 19.19 6.79 16.59
CA LYS A 45 18.79 5.47 16.07
C LYS A 45 18.21 4.58 17.16
N ARG A 46 18.81 4.54 18.35
CA ARG A 46 18.30 3.73 19.47
C ARG A 46 16.91 4.19 19.89
N TRP A 47 16.68 5.49 19.99
CA TRP A 47 15.36 6.05 20.26
C TRP A 47 14.37 5.68 19.17
N GLN A 48 14.72 5.82 17.89
CA GLN A 48 13.86 5.40 16.78
C GLN A 48 13.51 3.90 16.84
N VAL A 49 14.48 3.03 17.15
CA VAL A 49 14.26 1.58 17.25
C VAL A 49 13.38 1.22 18.45
N LEU A 50 13.55 1.89 19.60
CA LEU A 50 12.71 1.70 20.78
C LEU A 50 11.27 2.16 20.56
N PHE A 51 11.09 3.34 19.96
CA PHE A 51 9.75 3.85 19.61
C PHE A 51 9.10 2.98 18.52
N ALA A 52 9.86 2.52 17.52
CA ALA A 52 9.35 1.58 16.52
C ALA A 52 8.94 0.23 17.15
N GLY A 53 9.68 -0.27 18.13
CA GLY A 53 9.35 -1.50 18.86
C GLY A 53 8.07 -1.37 19.70
N ALA A 54 7.91 -0.26 20.43
CA ALA A 54 6.70 0.03 21.18
C ALA A 54 5.48 0.23 20.26
N GLN A 55 5.67 0.91 19.12
CA GLN A 55 4.64 1.11 18.10
C GLN A 55 4.20 -0.22 17.48
N ARG A 56 5.15 -1.12 17.15
CA ARG A 56 4.87 -2.48 16.65
C ARG A 56 4.10 -3.33 17.65
N ARG A 57 4.40 -3.21 18.95
CA ARG A 57 3.67 -3.96 19.98
C ARG A 57 2.22 -3.51 20.11
N LYS A 58 1.98 -2.19 20.03
CA LYS A 58 0.65 -1.59 20.11
C LYS A 58 -0.20 -1.97 18.89
N THR A 59 0.35 -1.89 17.68
CA THR A 59 -0.38 -2.28 16.45
C THR A 59 -0.71 -3.76 16.43
N ARG A 60 0.21 -4.63 16.88
CA ARG A 60 -0.06 -6.08 16.96
C ARG A 60 -1.23 -6.42 17.89
N PHE A 61 -1.29 -5.76 19.05
CA PHE A 61 -2.40 -5.94 19.98
C PHE A 61 -3.72 -5.39 19.41
N GLN A 62 -3.69 -4.23 18.75
CA GLN A 62 -4.86 -3.67 18.07
C GLN A 62 -5.37 -4.60 16.96
N ASN A 63 -4.48 -5.16 16.14
CA ASN A 63 -4.82 -6.10 15.08
C ASN A 63 -5.44 -7.38 15.65
N PHE A 64 -4.90 -7.89 16.77
CA PHE A 64 -5.47 -9.04 17.47
C PHE A 64 -6.90 -8.76 17.97
N VAL A 65 -7.09 -7.66 18.70
CA VAL A 65 -8.42 -7.30 19.23
C VAL A 65 -9.40 -7.03 18.08
N GLY A 66 -8.98 -6.31 17.04
CA GLY A 66 -9.80 -6.04 15.85
C GLY A 66 -10.22 -7.33 15.16
N THR A 67 -9.29 -8.25 14.95
CA THR A 67 -9.54 -9.55 14.31
C THR A 67 -10.52 -10.39 15.14
N ALA A 68 -10.30 -10.49 16.46
CA ALA A 68 -11.18 -11.24 17.35
C ALA A 68 -12.61 -10.69 17.34
N LEU A 69 -12.77 -9.36 17.39
CA LEU A 69 -14.08 -8.70 17.37
C LEU A 69 -14.80 -8.89 16.03
N ILE A 70 -14.11 -8.74 14.90
CA ILE A 70 -14.70 -8.94 13.56
C ILE A 70 -15.14 -10.39 13.40
N LEU A 71 -14.28 -11.36 13.77
CA LEU A 71 -14.61 -12.77 13.69
C LEU A 71 -15.78 -13.14 14.61
N PHE A 72 -15.83 -12.58 15.81
CA PHE A 72 -16.93 -12.84 16.73
C PHE A 72 -18.25 -12.22 16.25
N ALA A 73 -18.23 -11.00 15.73
CA ALA A 73 -19.40 -10.39 15.11
C ALA A 73 -19.90 -11.20 13.91
N PHE A 74 -18.98 -11.70 13.07
CA PHE A 74 -19.30 -12.57 11.96
C PHE A 74 -19.88 -13.91 12.42
N TRP A 75 -19.31 -14.52 13.47
CA TRP A 75 -19.85 -15.72 14.11
C TRP A 75 -21.27 -15.51 14.59
N MET A 76 -21.54 -14.40 15.31
CA MET A 76 -22.87 -14.07 15.81
C MET A 76 -23.90 -13.92 14.69
N LEU A 77 -23.50 -13.26 13.61
CA LEU A 77 -24.34 -13.05 12.43
C LEU A 77 -24.69 -14.38 11.74
N LEU A 78 -23.74 -15.32 11.65
CA LEU A 78 -23.97 -16.63 11.04
C LEU A 78 -24.71 -17.60 11.97
N SER A 79 -24.37 -17.60 13.26
CA SER A 79 -24.92 -18.54 14.24
C SER A 79 -26.38 -18.22 14.56
N GLY A 80 -26.75 -16.94 14.68
CA GLY A 80 -28.11 -16.52 15.03
C GLY A 80 -28.59 -16.94 16.43
N HIS A 81 -27.78 -17.69 17.18
CA HIS A 81 -28.06 -18.18 18.52
C HIS A 81 -27.35 -17.34 19.58
N PHE A 82 -28.10 -16.87 20.58
CA PHE A 82 -27.60 -16.02 21.66
C PHE A 82 -27.49 -16.75 23.00
N ASP A 83 -27.49 -18.09 22.98
CA ASP A 83 -27.35 -18.90 24.19
C ASP A 83 -25.92 -18.80 24.76
N PRO A 84 -25.74 -18.85 26.10
CA PRO A 84 -24.42 -18.77 26.73
C PRO A 84 -23.41 -19.79 26.22
N PHE A 85 -23.88 -21.00 25.86
CA PHE A 85 -23.05 -22.04 25.28
C PHE A 85 -22.46 -21.64 23.92
N HIS A 86 -23.28 -21.14 22.99
CA HIS A 86 -22.84 -20.72 21.65
C HIS A 86 -21.94 -19.48 21.71
N LEU A 87 -22.25 -18.54 22.61
CA LEU A 87 -21.45 -17.35 22.84
C LEU A 87 -20.04 -17.68 23.36
N THR A 88 -19.93 -18.55 24.37
CA THR A 88 -18.64 -18.92 24.94
C THR A 88 -17.79 -19.73 23.96
N LEU A 89 -18.40 -20.68 23.25
CA LEU A 89 -17.72 -21.46 22.23
C LEU A 89 -17.20 -20.56 21.10
N GLY A 90 -18.04 -19.66 20.59
CA GLY A 90 -17.65 -18.69 19.56
C GLY A 90 -16.51 -17.79 20.02
N ALA A 91 -16.58 -17.26 21.25
CA ALA A 91 -15.52 -16.41 21.79
C ALA A 91 -14.17 -17.15 21.88
N ILE A 92 -14.15 -18.39 22.37
CA ILE A 92 -12.93 -19.21 22.46
C ILE A 92 -12.36 -19.44 21.05
N CYS A 93 -13.19 -19.85 20.09
CA CYS A 93 -12.76 -20.09 18.72
C CYS A 93 -12.18 -18.81 18.08
N CYS A 94 -12.88 -17.68 18.18
CA CYS A 94 -12.43 -16.41 17.61
C CYS A 94 -11.12 -15.91 18.24
N ILE A 95 -10.92 -16.11 19.54
CA ILE A 95 -9.65 -15.76 20.24
C ILE A 95 -8.51 -16.63 19.72
N ILE A 96 -8.71 -17.94 19.58
CA ILE A 96 -7.69 -18.86 19.06
C ILE A 96 -7.33 -18.49 17.62
N THR A 97 -8.33 -18.27 16.76
CA THR A 97 -8.11 -17.86 15.37
C THR A 97 -7.38 -16.52 15.30
N ALA A 98 -7.79 -15.53 16.09
CA ALA A 98 -7.09 -14.25 16.16
C ALA A 98 -5.64 -14.42 16.62
N TYR A 99 -5.37 -15.29 17.59
CA TYR A 99 -4.01 -15.52 18.08
C TYR A 99 -3.08 -16.09 17.00
N LEU A 100 -3.62 -16.94 16.11
CA LEU A 100 -2.87 -17.53 15.01
C LEU A 100 -2.74 -16.60 13.79
N PHE A 101 -3.74 -15.76 13.53
CA PHE A 101 -3.90 -15.09 12.24
C PHE A 101 -4.11 -13.57 12.31
N HIS A 102 -3.92 -12.90 13.45
CA HIS A 102 -4.13 -11.45 13.57
C HIS A 102 -3.21 -10.62 12.67
N ASP A 103 -2.06 -11.17 12.27
CA ASP A 103 -1.12 -10.50 11.38
C ASP A 103 -1.58 -10.53 9.90
N LEU A 104 -2.56 -11.37 9.50
CA LEU A 104 -3.04 -11.43 8.10
C LEU A 104 -4.09 -10.36 7.76
N LEU A 105 -5.03 -10.11 8.67
CA LEU A 105 -6.22 -9.28 8.38
C LEU A 105 -5.88 -7.79 8.23
N PHE A 106 -4.79 -7.35 8.86
CA PHE A 106 -4.40 -5.94 8.93
C PHE A 106 -2.95 -5.70 8.47
N ALA A 107 -2.41 -6.60 7.64
CA ALA A 107 -0.99 -6.63 7.29
C ALA A 107 -0.44 -5.28 6.78
N ASN A 108 -1.27 -4.42 6.16
CA ASN A 108 -0.85 -3.12 5.62
C ASN A 108 -1.87 -1.98 5.83
N VAL A 109 -2.84 -2.11 6.74
CA VAL A 109 -3.86 -1.06 6.94
C VAL A 109 -3.44 -0.13 8.08
N ARG A 110 -3.29 1.18 7.78
CA ARG A 110 -3.14 2.21 8.82
C ARG A 110 -4.40 2.23 9.70
N VAL A 111 -4.29 1.64 10.88
CA VAL A 111 -5.39 1.46 11.87
C VAL A 111 -6.05 2.79 12.29
N GLY A 112 -5.41 3.93 12.05
CA GLY A 112 -5.93 5.27 12.38
C GLY A 112 -7.20 5.67 11.62
N ASP A 113 -7.37 5.23 10.36
CA ASP A 113 -8.43 5.73 9.47
C ASP A 113 -9.56 4.73 9.21
N MET A 114 -9.55 3.58 9.89
CA MET A 114 -10.44 2.45 9.59
C MET A 114 -11.93 2.80 9.69
N ARG A 115 -12.32 3.70 10.60
CA ARG A 115 -13.72 4.16 10.71
C ARG A 115 -14.16 4.93 9.47
N VAL A 116 -13.28 5.78 8.95
CA VAL A 116 -13.59 6.61 7.78
C VAL A 116 -13.63 5.74 6.52
N VAL A 117 -12.66 4.83 6.36
CA VAL A 117 -12.65 3.85 5.28
C VAL A 117 -13.92 3.00 5.31
N ALA A 118 -14.31 2.48 6.48
CA ALA A 118 -15.52 1.67 6.62
C ALA A 118 -16.80 2.44 6.25
N LEU A 119 -16.93 3.70 6.66
CA LEU A 119 -18.07 4.55 6.30
C LEU A 119 -18.10 4.86 4.80
N ARG A 120 -16.96 5.20 4.20
CA ARG A 120 -16.85 5.46 2.75
C ARG A 120 -17.17 4.21 1.94
N PHE A 121 -16.68 3.04 2.38
CA PHE A 121 -16.99 1.76 1.77
C PHE A 121 -18.48 1.44 1.87
N LEU A 122 -19.11 1.70 3.01
CA LEU A 122 -20.56 1.50 3.17
C LEU A 122 -21.38 2.42 2.23
N CYS A 123 -20.94 3.65 2.01
CA CYS A 123 -21.55 4.56 1.02
C CYS A 123 -21.31 4.13 -0.44
N TYR A 124 -20.22 3.39 -0.71
CA TYR A 124 -19.90 2.86 -2.04
C TYR A 124 -20.78 1.66 -2.42
N ILE A 125 -21.15 0.80 -1.46
CA ILE A 125 -21.93 -0.42 -1.72
C ILE A 125 -23.23 -0.17 -2.50
N PRO A 126 -24.10 0.79 -2.13
CA PRO A 126 -25.34 1.04 -2.87
C PRO A 126 -25.10 1.40 -4.35
N TRP A 127 -24.06 2.19 -4.63
CA TRP A 127 -23.67 2.53 -5.99
C TRP A 127 -23.15 1.31 -6.75
N LEU A 128 -22.32 0.47 -6.12
CA LEU A 128 -21.82 -0.76 -6.73
C LEU A 128 -22.98 -1.72 -7.04
N ILE A 129 -23.95 -1.87 -6.13
CA ILE A 129 -25.15 -2.68 -6.35
C ILE A 129 -25.93 -2.17 -7.58
N GLN A 130 -26.07 -0.84 -7.72
CA GLN A 130 -26.71 -0.26 -8.90
C GLN A 130 -25.98 -0.64 -10.19
N GLN A 131 -24.65 -0.54 -10.23
CA GLN A 131 -23.85 -0.95 -11.38
C GLN A 131 -24.01 -2.44 -11.71
N ILE A 132 -23.98 -3.30 -10.69
CA ILE A 132 -24.20 -4.75 -10.85
C ILE A 132 -25.58 -5.03 -11.46
N VAL A 133 -26.63 -4.35 -11.00
CA VAL A 133 -27.99 -4.52 -11.53
C VAL A 133 -28.08 -4.06 -12.98
N LEU A 134 -27.54 -2.87 -13.30
CA LEU A 134 -27.55 -2.32 -14.66
C LEU A 134 -26.81 -3.23 -15.65
N SER A 135 -25.63 -3.69 -15.27
CA SER A 135 -24.81 -4.57 -16.08
C SER A 135 -25.43 -5.97 -16.23
N ASN A 136 -26.08 -6.50 -15.18
CA ASN A 136 -26.88 -7.73 -15.30
C ASN A 136 -28.01 -7.60 -16.32
N LEU A 137 -28.76 -6.48 -16.29
CA LEU A 137 -29.84 -6.24 -17.24
C LEU A 137 -29.29 -6.13 -18.67
N HIS A 138 -28.12 -5.50 -18.85
CA HIS A 138 -27.45 -5.43 -20.13
C HIS A 138 -27.06 -6.82 -20.65
N VAL A 139 -26.35 -7.62 -19.85
CA VAL A 139 -25.94 -8.99 -20.22
C VAL A 139 -27.16 -9.86 -20.51
N ALA A 140 -28.21 -9.82 -19.68
CA ALA A 140 -29.46 -10.54 -19.92
C ALA A 140 -30.09 -10.14 -21.27
N SER A 141 -30.08 -8.84 -21.61
CA SER A 141 -30.58 -8.36 -22.90
C SER A 141 -29.76 -8.87 -24.09
N VAL A 142 -28.44 -9.04 -23.93
CA VAL A 142 -27.55 -9.57 -24.97
C VAL A 142 -27.81 -11.07 -25.18
N VAL A 143 -27.94 -11.84 -24.11
CA VAL A 143 -28.22 -13.29 -24.15
C VAL A 143 -29.60 -13.58 -24.74
N LEU A 144 -30.61 -12.76 -24.45
CA LEU A 144 -31.97 -12.93 -24.98
C LEU A 144 -32.11 -12.54 -26.45
N ARG A 145 -31.14 -11.79 -27.02
CA ARG A 145 -31.17 -11.42 -28.44
C ARG A 145 -30.79 -12.62 -29.29
N ARG A 146 -31.66 -12.99 -30.23
CA ARG A 146 -31.46 -14.10 -31.19
C ARG A 146 -30.15 -14.04 -31.99
N LYS A 147 -29.62 -12.84 -32.24
CA LYS A 147 -28.36 -12.63 -32.99
C LYS A 147 -27.11 -12.57 -32.11
N MET A 148 -27.24 -12.61 -30.77
CA MET A 148 -26.16 -12.54 -29.77
C MET A 148 -24.96 -11.69 -30.22
N PRO A 149 -25.11 -10.36 -30.35
CA PRO A 149 -24.02 -9.49 -30.74
C PRO A 149 -23.06 -9.35 -29.54
N ILE A 150 -22.15 -10.31 -29.38
CA ILE A 150 -21.04 -10.26 -28.41
C ILE A 150 -19.75 -9.93 -29.16
N ASN A 151 -18.96 -9.01 -28.62
CA ASN A 151 -17.65 -8.64 -29.14
C ASN A 151 -16.64 -8.70 -27.99
N PRO A 152 -16.17 -9.91 -27.61
CA PRO A 152 -15.27 -10.06 -26.49
C PRO A 152 -13.92 -9.44 -26.79
N GLN A 153 -13.36 -8.73 -25.82
CA GLN A 153 -12.06 -8.09 -25.93
C GLN A 153 -11.34 -8.06 -24.59
N ILE A 154 -10.01 -7.96 -24.64
CA ILE A 154 -9.18 -7.74 -23.47
C ILE A 154 -8.79 -6.27 -23.45
N ILE A 155 -9.18 -5.59 -22.38
CA ILE A 155 -8.78 -4.22 -22.12
C ILE A 155 -7.68 -4.20 -21.07
N THR A 156 -6.74 -3.29 -21.26
CA THR A 156 -5.62 -3.07 -20.35
C THR A 156 -5.59 -1.63 -19.94
N PHE A 157 -5.54 -1.37 -18.64
CA PHE A 157 -5.37 -0.03 -18.09
C PHE A 157 -4.43 -0.07 -16.89
N LYS A 158 -3.74 1.03 -16.65
CA LYS A 158 -2.85 1.19 -15.51
C LYS A 158 -3.61 1.88 -14.38
N THR A 159 -3.60 1.27 -13.20
CA THR A 159 -4.26 1.83 -12.03
C THR A 159 -3.40 2.90 -11.38
N LYS A 160 -4.05 3.89 -10.76
CA LYS A 160 -3.42 4.86 -9.85
C LYS A 160 -3.44 4.41 -8.38
N LEU A 161 -4.02 3.25 -8.10
CA LEU A 161 -4.14 2.70 -6.76
C LEU A 161 -2.79 2.19 -6.25
N GLU A 162 -2.44 2.56 -5.03
CA GLU A 162 -1.15 2.24 -4.41
C GLU A 162 -1.22 1.05 -3.45
N THR A 163 -2.37 0.83 -2.80
CA THR A 163 -2.49 -0.24 -1.79
C THR A 163 -3.03 -1.53 -2.37
N ASP A 164 -2.57 -2.65 -1.81
CA ASP A 164 -3.06 -3.98 -2.20
C ASP A 164 -4.59 -4.10 -2.00
N ILE A 165 -5.11 -3.50 -0.93
CA ILE A 165 -6.54 -3.59 -0.61
C ILE A 165 -7.41 -2.77 -1.55
N SER A 166 -6.95 -1.59 -1.97
CA SER A 166 -7.67 -0.77 -2.96
C SER A 166 -7.65 -1.47 -4.31
N SER A 167 -6.49 -2.00 -4.72
CA SER A 167 -6.32 -2.77 -5.94
C SER A 167 -7.25 -4.01 -5.97
N ILE A 168 -7.24 -4.84 -4.92
CA ILE A 168 -8.13 -6.00 -4.83
C ILE A 168 -9.62 -5.58 -4.83
N THR A 169 -9.96 -4.45 -4.18
CA THR A 169 -11.34 -3.94 -4.16
C THR A 169 -11.81 -3.53 -5.55
N LEU A 170 -10.97 -2.85 -6.33
CA LEU A 170 -11.25 -2.50 -7.72
C LEU A 170 -11.41 -3.75 -8.57
N ALA A 171 -10.45 -4.68 -8.50
CA ALA A 171 -10.47 -5.94 -9.24
C ALA A 171 -11.75 -6.76 -9.02
N ASN A 172 -12.18 -6.85 -7.75
CA ASN A 172 -13.41 -7.52 -7.37
C ASN A 172 -14.65 -6.75 -7.81
N SER A 173 -14.65 -5.42 -7.75
CA SER A 173 -15.77 -4.59 -8.23
C SER A 173 -15.98 -4.77 -9.73
N ILE A 174 -14.90 -4.80 -10.52
CA ILE A 174 -14.93 -5.08 -11.96
C ILE A 174 -15.47 -6.48 -12.23
N THR A 175 -14.98 -7.49 -11.52
CA THR A 175 -15.42 -8.89 -11.72
C THR A 175 -16.87 -9.12 -11.30
N LEU A 176 -17.34 -8.42 -10.27
CA LEU A 176 -18.74 -8.47 -9.83
C LEU A 176 -19.68 -7.79 -10.81
N THR A 177 -19.18 -6.88 -11.64
CA THR A 177 -19.96 -6.20 -12.67
C THR A 177 -20.13 -7.17 -13.85
N PRO A 178 -21.34 -7.70 -14.10
CA PRO A 178 -21.55 -8.76 -15.08
C PRO A 178 -21.16 -8.31 -16.48
N GLY A 179 -20.38 -9.13 -17.17
CA GLY A 179 -19.81 -8.79 -18.49
C GLY A 179 -18.33 -8.43 -18.44
N THR A 180 -17.71 -8.37 -17.26
CA THR A 180 -16.26 -8.21 -17.08
C THR A 180 -15.67 -9.26 -16.15
N ILE A 181 -14.40 -9.62 -16.40
CA ILE A 181 -13.59 -10.49 -15.52
C ILE A 181 -12.17 -9.93 -15.47
N THR A 182 -11.68 -9.65 -14.27
CA THR A 182 -10.26 -9.32 -14.08
C THR A 182 -9.42 -10.59 -14.19
N MET A 183 -8.56 -10.69 -15.20
CA MET A 183 -7.74 -11.86 -15.48
C MET A 183 -6.42 -11.86 -14.70
N ASP A 184 -5.77 -10.69 -14.65
CA ASP A 184 -4.44 -10.54 -14.04
C ASP A 184 -4.20 -9.08 -13.65
N ILE A 185 -3.30 -8.88 -12.69
CA ILE A 185 -2.81 -7.57 -12.24
C ILE A 185 -1.29 -7.68 -12.10
N ARG A 186 -0.55 -6.93 -12.94
CA ARG A 186 0.92 -6.94 -12.93
C ARG A 186 1.46 -5.52 -12.94
N ASP A 187 2.28 -5.17 -11.97
CA ASP A 187 2.95 -3.85 -11.89
C ASP A 187 1.96 -2.67 -12.00
N GLY A 188 0.78 -2.81 -11.39
CA GLY A 188 -0.30 -1.81 -11.47
C GLY A 188 -1.09 -1.81 -12.78
N VAL A 189 -0.83 -2.74 -13.69
CA VAL A 189 -1.58 -2.89 -14.95
C VAL A 189 -2.63 -3.99 -14.79
N TYR A 190 -3.88 -3.64 -15.06
CA TYR A 190 -5.03 -4.54 -15.04
C TYR A 190 -5.25 -5.12 -16.42
N TYR A 191 -5.50 -6.43 -16.46
CA TYR A 191 -5.94 -7.14 -17.66
C TYR A 191 -7.37 -7.61 -17.43
N VAL A 192 -8.32 -7.01 -18.14
CA VAL A 192 -9.75 -7.28 -17.95
C VAL A 192 -10.34 -7.82 -19.25
N HIS A 193 -11.02 -8.95 -19.16
CA HIS A 193 -11.84 -9.48 -20.24
C HIS A 193 -13.23 -8.86 -20.19
N ALA A 194 -13.64 -8.16 -21.24
CA ALA A 194 -14.99 -7.61 -21.40
C ALA A 194 -15.78 -8.42 -22.43
N LEU A 195 -17.07 -8.64 -22.17
CA LEU A 195 -17.98 -9.40 -23.03
C LEU A 195 -18.45 -8.61 -24.27
N ASP A 196 -18.53 -7.29 -24.16
CA ASP A 196 -19.00 -6.38 -25.20
C ASP A 196 -18.27 -5.03 -25.13
N GLN A 197 -18.28 -4.29 -26.25
CA GLN A 197 -17.62 -2.98 -26.37
C GLN A 197 -18.15 -1.97 -25.37
N LYS A 198 -19.46 -1.92 -25.19
CA LYS A 198 -20.09 -0.99 -24.27
C LYS A 198 -19.57 -1.14 -22.83
N VAL A 199 -19.37 -2.38 -22.39
CA VAL A 199 -18.88 -2.68 -21.04
C VAL A 199 -17.41 -2.26 -20.89
N ALA A 200 -16.61 -2.39 -21.95
CA ALA A 200 -15.24 -1.91 -21.97
C ALA A 200 -15.16 -0.37 -21.90
N ASP A 201 -16.04 0.33 -22.63
CA ASP A 201 -16.10 1.79 -22.61
C ASP A 201 -16.50 2.33 -21.23
N ASP A 202 -17.47 1.68 -20.57
CA ASP A 202 -17.90 2.03 -19.21
C ASP A 202 -16.76 1.87 -18.19
N LEU A 203 -15.87 0.89 -18.37
CA LEU A 203 -14.71 0.71 -17.49
C LEU A 203 -13.63 1.78 -17.72
N ASN A 204 -13.39 2.18 -18.98
CA ASN A 204 -12.44 3.24 -19.33
C ASN A 204 -12.85 4.63 -18.80
N ALA A 205 -14.10 4.81 -18.39
CA ALA A 205 -14.57 6.07 -17.80
C ALA A 205 -13.93 6.39 -16.43
N GLY A 206 -13.28 5.43 -15.77
CA GLY A 206 -12.52 5.64 -14.53
C GLY A 206 -13.34 5.87 -13.25
N GLU A 207 -14.66 6.05 -13.34
CA GLU A 207 -15.52 6.37 -12.19
C GLU A 207 -15.40 5.34 -11.05
N MET A 208 -15.30 4.05 -11.40
CA MET A 208 -15.15 2.98 -10.41
C MET A 208 -13.81 3.09 -9.67
N GLU A 209 -12.73 3.37 -10.39
CA GLU A 209 -11.41 3.55 -9.80
C GLU A 209 -11.39 4.78 -8.88
N ASP A 210 -11.95 5.91 -9.32
CA ASP A 210 -12.05 7.14 -8.53
C ASP A 210 -12.78 6.90 -7.20
N ARG A 211 -13.88 6.15 -7.25
CA ARG A 211 -14.65 5.81 -6.04
C ARG A 211 -13.85 4.92 -5.10
N VAL A 212 -13.12 3.95 -5.63
CA VAL A 212 -12.25 3.08 -4.82
C VAL A 212 -11.10 3.87 -4.20
N ALA A 213 -10.43 4.73 -4.97
CA ALA A 213 -9.38 5.62 -4.50
C ALA A 213 -9.90 6.51 -3.36
N HIS A 214 -11.10 7.08 -3.51
CA HIS A 214 -11.76 7.85 -2.48
C HIS A 214 -12.03 7.05 -1.19
N ILE A 215 -12.41 5.77 -1.28
CA ILE A 215 -12.63 4.93 -0.07
C ILE A 215 -11.35 4.80 0.75
N PHE A 216 -10.24 4.50 0.08
CA PHE A 216 -8.95 4.22 0.71
C PHE A 216 -8.09 5.47 0.93
N MET A 217 -8.60 6.65 0.58
CA MET A 217 -7.88 7.94 0.69
C MET A 217 -6.61 8.00 -0.15
N GLU A 218 -6.59 7.28 -1.27
CA GLU A 218 -5.53 7.35 -2.26
C GLU A 218 -5.91 8.49 -3.22
N ALA A 219 -5.07 9.53 -3.30
CA ALA A 219 -5.35 10.72 -4.10
C ALA A 219 -4.84 10.54 -5.54
N ASP A 220 -5.53 11.19 -6.48
CA ASP A 220 -5.32 11.12 -7.93
C ASP A 220 -3.91 11.53 -8.37
N HIS A 221 -2.99 10.57 -8.46
CA HIS A 221 -1.76 10.76 -9.21
C HIS A 221 -2.07 10.57 -10.71
N LEU A 222 -2.45 11.68 -11.36
CA LEU A 222 -2.62 11.82 -12.81
C LEU A 222 -1.37 11.32 -13.54
N TYR A 223 -1.46 10.12 -14.14
CA TYR A 223 -0.60 9.72 -15.23
C TYR A 223 -1.44 9.68 -16.50
N VAL A 224 -1.16 10.63 -17.40
CA VAL A 224 -1.52 10.52 -18.81
C VAL A 224 -0.67 9.38 -19.36
N GLU A 225 -1.24 8.22 -19.61
CA GLU A 225 -0.59 7.22 -20.45
C GLU A 225 -1.51 6.88 -21.61
N ASP A 226 -0.96 7.11 -22.79
CA ASP A 226 -1.57 7.09 -24.10
C ASP A 226 -2.47 5.88 -24.32
N VAL A 227 -3.60 6.16 -24.97
CA VAL A 227 -4.31 5.21 -25.81
C VAL A 227 -3.29 4.64 -26.78
N LEU A 228 -2.65 3.53 -26.40
CA LEU A 228 -1.93 2.67 -27.32
C LEU A 228 -2.98 2.14 -28.28
N ASP A 229 -3.13 2.85 -29.40
CA ASP A 229 -3.78 2.42 -30.63
C ASP A 229 -3.13 1.11 -31.09
N ALA A 230 -3.50 -0.01 -30.45
CA ALA A 230 -3.17 -1.35 -30.93
C ALA A 230 -3.70 -1.58 -32.35
N ALA A 231 -4.73 -0.83 -32.74
CA ALA A 231 -5.23 -0.73 -34.11
C ALA A 231 -4.22 -0.11 -35.10
N ARG A 232 -3.41 0.89 -34.72
CA ARG A 232 -2.37 1.47 -35.60
C ARG A 232 -1.18 0.53 -35.80
N ILE A 233 -0.81 -0.25 -34.78
CA ILE A 233 0.32 -1.19 -34.87
C ILE A 233 -0.05 -2.37 -35.80
N TYR A 234 -1.30 -2.84 -35.75
CA TYR A 234 -1.77 -3.90 -36.65
C TYR A 234 -1.92 -3.45 -38.11
N ASP A 235 -2.31 -2.19 -38.36
CA ASP A 235 -2.34 -1.62 -39.72
C ASP A 235 -0.94 -1.37 -40.29
N ALA A 236 0.05 -1.05 -39.44
CA ALA A 236 1.44 -0.85 -39.86
C ALA A 236 2.21 -2.15 -40.18
N LEU A 237 1.76 -3.29 -39.65
CA LEU A 237 2.33 -4.62 -39.90
C LEU A 237 1.70 -5.32 -41.12
N ARG A 238 0.81 -4.63 -41.84
CA ARG A 238 0.10 -5.16 -43.01
C ARG A 238 0.66 -4.68 -44.35
N VAL A 239 1.98 -4.44 -44.42
CA VAL A 239 2.72 -4.17 -45.67
C VAL A 239 3.58 -5.36 -46.04
#